data_AF-A0A158G3H3-F1
#
_entry.id   AF-A0A158G3H3-F1
#
_cell.length_a   1.000
_cell.length_b   1.000
_cell.length_c   1.000
_cell.angle_alpha   90.00
_cell.angle_beta   90.00
_cell.angle_gamma   90.00
#
_symmetry.space_group_name_H-M   'P 1'
#
loop_
_entity.id
_entity.type
_entity.pdbx_description
1 polymer ?
#
loop_
_entity_poly.entity_id
_entity_poly.type
_entity_poly.pdbx_seq_one_letter_code
_entity_poly.pdbx_strand_id
1 'polypeptide(L)' 'MNVVVQFPPSPAVGGGRNVFFRTRGYAHGPVVRMVSSSDVGKMIKPFVFLDFVDTQEAIGQQGLGK' A
#
# COMPACT_ATOMS: atom_id res chain seq x y z
N MET A 1 22.97 26.29 8.39
CA MET A 1 23.16 24.89 8.83
C MET A 1 22.11 24.02 8.15
N ASN A 2 22.33 23.62 6.90
CA ASN A 2 21.39 22.77 6.18
C ASN A 2 22.06 21.41 5.98
N VAL A 3 21.53 20.38 6.66
CA VAL A 3 21.93 19.00 6.44
C VAL A 3 21.24 18.52 5.17
N VAL A 4 21.98 18.48 4.07
CA VAL A 4 21.57 17.76 2.87
C VAL A 4 21.74 16.28 3.19
N VAL A 5 20.63 15.56 3.39
CA VAL A 5 20.66 14.10 3.54
C VAL A 5 20.97 13.51 2.17
N GLN A 6 22.24 13.21 1.94
CA GLN A 6 22.71 12.56 0.73
C GLN A 6 22.56 11.05 0.89
N PHE A 7 21.57 10.46 0.22
CA PHE A 7 21.45 9.00 0.15
C PHE A 7 22.62 8.44 -0.68
N PRO A 8 23.25 7.34 -0.27
CA PRO A 8 24.35 6.75 -1.03
C PRO A 8 23.84 6.35 -2.42
N PRO A 9 24.67 6.50 -3.48
CA PRO A 9 24.31 5.99 -4.79
C PRO A 9 24.13 4.48 -4.67
N SER A 10 22.89 4.02 -4.79
CA SER A 10 22.59 2.59 -4.92
C SER A 10 23.40 2.08 -6.12
N PRO A 11 24.13 0.96 -6.01
CA PRO A 11 24.91 0.44 -7.12
C PRO A 11 23.95 0.27 -8.31
N ALA A 12 24.29 0.94 -9.42
CA ALA A 12 23.55 0.90 -10.66
C ALA A 12 23.64 -0.51 -11.27
N VAL A 13 22.89 -1.45 -10.69
CA VAL A 13 22.60 -2.75 -11.27
C VAL A 13 21.45 -2.53 -12.26
N GLY A 14 21.68 -2.91 -13.52
CA GLY A 14 20.92 -2.48 -14.69
C GLY A 14 19.39 -2.53 -14.57
N GLY A 15 18.75 -1.46 -15.04
CA GLY A 15 17.30 -1.35 -15.25
C GLY A 15 16.49 -1.15 -13.98
N GLY A 16 16.13 0.10 -13.65
CA GLY A 16 15.14 0.36 -12.62
C GLY A 16 13.83 -0.37 -12.95
N ARG A 17 13.23 -1.06 -11.96
CA ARG A 17 11.93 -1.70 -12.14
C ARG A 17 10.90 -0.62 -12.46
N ASN A 18 10.35 -0.65 -13.68
CA ASN A 18 9.35 0.30 -14.10
C ASN A 18 8.05 0.10 -13.31
N VAL A 19 7.52 1.17 -12.72
CA VAL A 19 6.21 1.16 -12.09
C VAL A 19 5.17 1.45 -13.17
N PHE A 20 4.53 0.40 -13.68
CA PHE A 20 3.55 0.52 -14.77
C PHE A 20 2.13 0.89 -14.28
N PHE A 21 1.82 0.68 -12.99
CA PHE A 21 0.50 0.99 -12.42
C PHE A 21 0.59 1.35 -10.94
N ARG A 22 -0.24 2.31 -10.51
CA ARG A 22 -0.40 2.72 -9.11
C ARG A 22 -1.87 2.94 -8.79
N THR A 23 -2.32 2.35 -7.70
CA THR A 23 -3.64 2.60 -7.12
C THR A 23 -3.50 3.53 -5.91
N ARG A 24 -4.51 4.36 -5.67
CA ARG A 24 -4.65 5.09 -4.40
C ARG A 24 -5.26 4.24 -3.29
N GLY A 25 -5.95 3.15 -3.67
CA GLY A 25 -6.79 2.37 -2.79
C GLY A 25 -8.15 3.03 -2.51
N TYR A 26 -9.04 2.27 -1.91
CA TYR A 26 -10.37 2.71 -1.49
C TYR A 26 -10.57 2.36 -0.01
N ALA A 27 -10.83 3.37 0.81
CA ALA A 27 -11.05 3.22 2.24
C ALA A 27 -12.51 2.90 2.53
N HIS A 28 -12.74 1.95 3.43
CA HIS A 28 -14.04 1.57 3.93
C HIS A 28 -13.93 1.33 5.45
N GLY A 29 -13.95 2.43 6.21
CA GLY A 29 -13.68 2.41 7.64
C GLY A 29 -12.21 2.06 7.93
N PRO A 30 -11.92 1.13 8.87
CA PRO A 30 -10.55 0.79 9.24
C PRO A 30 -9.83 -0.07 8.19
N VAL A 31 -10.52 -0.47 7.12
CA VAL A 31 -9.97 -1.27 6.03
C VAL A 31 -9.78 -0.40 4.80
N VAL A 32 -8.56 -0.39 4.26
CA VAL A 32 -8.24 0.24 2.98
C VAL A 32 -7.90 -0.86 1.99
N ARG A 33 -8.75 -1.04 0.96
CA ARG A 33 -8.42 -1.91 -0.16
C ARG A 33 -7.38 -1.22 -1.02
N MET A 34 -6.14 -1.70 -1.02
CA MET A 34 -5.05 -1.09 -1.79
C MET A 34 -5.16 -1.45 -3.28
N VAL A 35 -5.56 -2.67 -3.62
CA VAL A 35 -5.75 -3.12 -5.01
C VAL A 35 -6.68 -4.34 -5.06
N SER A 36 -7.38 -4.52 -6.17
CA SER A 36 -8.26 -5.66 -6.49
C SER A 36 -8.10 -6.13 -7.93
N SER A 37 -8.65 -7.29 -8.27
CA SER A 37 -8.75 -7.76 -9.66
C SER A 37 -9.54 -6.83 -10.58
N SER A 38 -10.42 -5.97 -10.02
CA SER A 38 -11.14 -4.96 -10.80
C SER A 38 -10.24 -3.79 -11.22
N ASP A 39 -9.16 -3.53 -10.49
CA ASP A 39 -8.22 -2.44 -10.80
C ASP A 39 -7.18 -2.84 -11.86
N VAL A 40 -6.65 -4.07 -11.76
CA VAL A 40 -5.47 -4.52 -12.53
C VAL A 40 -5.68 -5.84 -13.29
N GLY A 41 -6.90 -6.37 -13.27
CA GLY A 41 -7.27 -7.57 -14.03
C GLY A 41 -6.42 -8.78 -13.67
N LYS A 42 -5.78 -9.40 -14.67
CA LYS A 42 -4.98 -10.62 -14.49
C LYS A 42 -3.59 -10.35 -13.90
N MET A 43 -3.14 -9.08 -13.81
CA MET A 43 -1.79 -8.74 -13.36
C MET A 43 -1.57 -9.02 -11.86
N ILE A 44 -2.64 -9.05 -11.05
CA ILE A 44 -2.58 -9.35 -9.61
C ILE A 44 -2.58 -10.86 -9.29
N LYS A 45 -2.78 -11.72 -10.29
CA LYS A 45 -2.84 -13.16 -10.04
C LYS A 45 -1.53 -13.67 -9.40
N PRO A 46 -1.61 -14.65 -8.48
CA PRO A 46 -2.79 -15.44 -8.09
C PRO A 46 -3.72 -14.73 -7.08
N PHE A 47 -3.38 -13.52 -6.66
CA PHE A 47 -4.15 -12.79 -5.66
C PHE A 47 -5.43 -12.18 -6.27
N VAL A 48 -6.42 -11.98 -5.43
CA VAL A 48 -7.72 -11.38 -5.81
C VAL A 48 -7.79 -9.91 -5.34
N PHE A 49 -7.23 -9.62 -4.17
CA PHE A 49 -7.15 -8.27 -3.60
C PHE A 49 -6.04 -8.19 -2.54
N LEU A 50 -5.72 -6.97 -2.14
CA LEU A 50 -4.84 -6.66 -1.02
C LEU A 50 -5.50 -5.59 -0.14
N ASP A 51 -5.74 -5.95 1.11
CA ASP A 51 -6.32 -5.04 2.12
C ASP A 51 -5.25 -4.64 3.14
N PHE A 52 -5.27 -3.37 3.50
CA PHE A 52 -4.56 -2.83 4.64
C PHE A 52 -5.59 -2.56 5.75
N VAL A 53 -5.32 -3.03 6.96
CA VAL A 53 -6.20 -2.83 8.11
C VAL A 53 -5.48 -1.98 9.14
N ASP A 54 -6.05 -0.81 9.44
CA ASP A 54 -5.62 -0.01 10.58
C ASP A 54 -6.21 -0.59 11.86
N THR A 55 -5.37 -1.29 12.61
CA THR A 55 -5.78 -1.98 13.84
C THR A 55 -6.16 -1.02 14.96
N GLN A 56 -5.63 0.20 14.99
CA GLN A 56 -5.97 1.17 16.04
C GLN A 56 -7.39 1.69 15.86
N GLU A 57 -7.74 2.04 14.62
CA GLU A 57 -9.12 2.43 14.26
C GLU A 57 -10.09 1.24 14.38
N ALA A 58 -9.66 0.04 13.97
CA ALA A 58 -10.49 -1.17 14.08
C ALA A 58 -10.82 -1.53 15.54
N ILE A 59 -9.87 -1.33 16.47
CA ILE A 59 -10.06 -1.61 17.90
C ILE A 59 -10.82 -0.46 18.57
N GLY A 60 -10.59 0.80 18.18
CA GLY A 60 -11.34 1.96 18.67
C GLY A 60 -12.84 1.90 18.35
N GLN A 61 -13.22 1.27 17.23
CA GLN A 61 -14.62 0.98 16.87
C GLN A 61 -15.22 -0.22 17.62
N GLN A 62 -14.39 -1.10 18.19
CA GLN A 62 -14.80 -2.18 19.09
C GLN A 62 -14.87 -1.71 20.56
N GLY A 63 -15.14 -0.42 20.78
CA GLY A 63 -15.44 0.11 22.10
C GLY A 63 -16.47 -0.77 22.80
N LEU A 64 -16.04 -1.33 23.93
CA LEU A 64 -16.76 -2.16 24.90
C LEU A 64 -18.27 -2.19 24.67
N GLY A 65 -18.79 -3.38 24.34
CA GLY A 65 -20.19 -3.69 24.55
C GLY A 65 -20.59 -3.22 25.94
N LYS A 66 -21.51 -2.26 25.98
CA LYS A 66 -22.29 -1.97 27.18
C LYS A 66 -23.19 -3.15 27.48
#